data_AF-A0A929CAQ4-F1
#
_entry.id   AF-A0A929CAQ4-F1
#
_cell.length_a   1.000
_cell.length_b   1.000
_cell.length_c   1.000
_cell.angle_alpha   90.00
_cell.angle_beta   90.00
_cell.angle_gamma   90.00
#
_symmetry.space_group_name_H-M   'P 1'
#
loop_
_entity.id
_entity.type
_entity.pdbx_description
1 polymer ?
#
loop_
_entity_poly.entity_id
_entity_poly.type
_entity_poly.pdbx_seq_one_letter_code
_entity_poly.pdbx_strand_id
1 'polypeptide(L)' 'MIKLNTLAFHNLFRIAIFFLLLHSAPSLFSQVYGCTDPNAINYNPAATWNDGSCIYEPTSFTPQQYLELP' A
#
# COMPACT_ATOMS: atom_id res chain seq x y z
N MET A 1 -21.64 -31.32 35.49
CA MET A 1 -20.49 -31.51 34.56
C MET A 1 -21.05 -31.68 33.16
N ILE A 2 -21.00 -30.63 32.34
CA ILE A 2 -21.58 -30.63 30.98
C ILE A 2 -20.62 -31.37 30.06
N LYS A 3 -20.99 -32.58 29.59
CA LYS A 3 -20.24 -33.31 28.55
C LYS A 3 -20.48 -32.60 27.22
N LEU A 4 -19.63 -31.64 26.89
CA LEU A 4 -19.64 -31.01 25.57
C LEU A 4 -19.02 -32.00 24.57
N ASN A 5 -19.77 -32.37 23.54
CA ASN A 5 -19.36 -33.34 22.52
C ASN A 5 -18.02 -32.91 21.87
N THR A 6 -17.08 -33.84 21.68
CA THR A 6 -15.79 -33.60 21.00
C THR A 6 -15.97 -32.96 19.62
N LEU A 7 -17.07 -33.26 18.91
CA LEU A 7 -17.45 -32.60 17.66
C LEU A 7 -17.82 -31.11 17.85
N ALA A 8 -18.50 -30.78 18.95
CA ALA A 8 -18.81 -29.39 19.30
C ALA A 8 -17.54 -28.62 19.71
N PHE A 9 -16.60 -29.26 20.39
CA PHE A 9 -15.30 -28.67 20.73
C PHE A 9 -14.43 -28.42 19.49
N HIS A 10 -14.33 -29.38 18.58
CA HIS A 10 -13.62 -29.19 17.30
C HIS A 10 -14.29 -28.13 16.42
N ASN A 11 -15.62 -28.06 16.38
CA ASN A 11 -16.34 -27.00 15.66
C ASN A 11 -16.13 -25.63 16.30
N LEU A 12 -16.19 -25.51 17.63
CA LEU A 12 -15.93 -24.26 18.34
C LEU A 12 -14.47 -23.81 18.19
N PHE A 13 -13.51 -24.74 18.20
CA PHE A 13 -12.10 -24.44 17.97
C PHE A 13 -11.83 -24.00 16.53
N ARG A 14 -12.47 -24.64 15.53
CA ARG A 14 -12.41 -24.22 14.13
C ARG A 14 -13.05 -22.85 13.91
N ILE A 15 -14.19 -22.57 14.55
CA ILE A 15 -14.87 -21.28 14.50
C ILE A 15 -14.01 -20.20 15.17
N ALA A 16 -13.41 -20.47 16.33
CA ALA A 16 -12.51 -19.55 17.01
C ALA A 16 -11.25 -19.25 16.18
N ILE A 17 -10.63 -20.27 15.56
CA ILE A 17 -9.49 -20.07 14.64
C ILE A 17 -9.91 -19.28 13.40
N PHE A 18 -11.08 -19.56 12.81
CA PHE A 18 -11.59 -18.81 11.67
C PHE A 18 -11.80 -17.32 12.02
N PHE A 19 -12.35 -17.02 13.20
CA PHE A 19 -12.46 -15.64 13.68
C PHE A 19 -11.08 -15.00 13.99
N LEU A 20 -10.10 -15.73 14.50
CA LEU A 20 -8.74 -15.23 14.75
C LEU A 20 -7.97 -14.98 13.43
N LEU A 21 -8.16 -15.83 12.42
CA LEU A 21 -7.56 -15.68 11.09
C LEU A 21 -8.27 -14.62 10.24
N LEU A 22 -9.56 -14.38 10.44
CA LEU A 22 -10.32 -13.33 9.75
C LEU A 22 -10.05 -11.91 10.30
N HIS A 23 -9.55 -11.77 11.53
CA HIS A 23 -9.24 -10.46 12.13
C HIS A 23 -7.75 -10.07 12.05
N SER A 24 -6.90 -10.92 11.48
CA SER A 24 -5.47 -10.68 11.35
C SER A 24 -4.98 -10.91 9.92
N ALA A 25 -5.66 -10.32 8.95
CA ALA A 25 -4.95 -9.85 7.78
C ALA A 25 -4.43 -8.45 8.13
N PRO A 26 -3.18 -8.29 8.61
CA PRO A 26 -2.59 -6.97 8.56
C PRO A 26 -2.65 -6.57 7.09
N SER A 27 -3.07 -5.34 6.84
CA SER A 27 -3.00 -4.67 5.56
C SER A 27 -1.53 -4.50 5.15
N LEU A 28 -0.83 -5.62 4.95
CA LEU A 28 0.63 -5.75 4.78
C LEU A 28 1.11 -5.03 3.52
N PHE A 29 0.21 -4.66 2.62
CA PHE A 29 0.49 -3.83 1.47
C PHE A 29 -0.67 -2.86 1.27
N SER A 30 -0.82 -1.88 2.17
CA SER A 30 -1.59 -0.69 1.81
C SER A 30 -0.79 0.05 0.74
N GLN A 31 -1.18 -0.13 -0.53
CA GLN A 31 -0.63 0.67 -1.63
C GLN A 31 -1.09 2.10 -1.46
N VAL A 32 -0.15 2.97 -1.13
CA VAL A 32 -0.35 4.42 -1.15
C VAL A 32 0.14 4.91 -2.49
N TYR A 33 -0.78 5.51 -3.26
CA TYR A 33 -0.51 6.11 -4.57
C TYR A 33 -0.14 7.58 -4.39
N GLY A 34 0.86 8.03 -5.15
CA GLY A 34 1.31 9.42 -5.18
C GLY A 34 2.69 9.54 -5.82
N CYS A 35 3.21 10.76 -6.01
CA CYS A 35 4.54 10.94 -6.59
C CYS A 35 5.65 10.42 -5.67
N THR A 36 6.49 9.52 -6.19
CA THR A 36 7.61 8.91 -5.44
C THR A 36 8.97 9.56 -5.73
N ASP A 37 9.04 10.56 -6.62
CA ASP A 37 10.28 11.27 -6.95
C ASP A 37 10.52 12.41 -5.95
N PRO A 38 11.62 12.40 -5.17
CA PRO A 38 11.94 13.45 -4.21
C PRO A 38 12.25 14.81 -4.85
N ASN A 39 12.47 14.88 -6.16
CA ASN A 39 12.70 16.13 -6.89
C ASN A 39 11.39 16.78 -7.38
N ALA A 40 10.25 16.12 -7.24
CA ALA A 40 8.95 16.68 -7.59
C ALA A 40 8.41 17.61 -6.47
N ILE A 41 7.72 18.67 -6.86
CA ILE A 41 7.06 19.64 -5.96
C ILE A 41 6.04 18.93 -5.05
N ASN A 42 5.38 17.89 -5.57
CA ASN A 42 4.37 17.11 -4.87
C ASN A 42 4.86 15.72 -4.44
N TYR A 43 6.15 15.57 -4.14
CA TYR A 43 6.69 14.35 -3.54
C TYR A 43 5.89 13.92 -2.30
N ASN A 44 5.44 12.67 -2.29
CA ASN A 44 4.75 12.06 -1.16
C ASN A 44 5.63 10.95 -0.54
N PRO A 45 6.23 11.16 0.64
CA PRO A 45 7.08 10.16 1.27
C PRO A 45 6.33 8.92 1.76
N ALA A 46 4.99 9.00 1.88
CA ALA A 46 4.16 7.85 2.19
C ALA A 46 3.76 7.05 0.94
N ALA A 47 3.97 7.59 -0.27
CA ALA A 47 3.64 6.90 -1.51
C ALA A 47 4.56 5.70 -1.72
N THR A 48 3.95 4.53 -1.84
CA THR A 48 4.63 3.27 -2.15
C THR A 48 4.63 2.96 -3.65
N TRP A 49 3.75 3.62 -4.41
CA TRP A 49 3.55 3.42 -5.84
C TRP A 49 3.37 4.76 -6.54
N ASN A 50 4.16 5.00 -7.59
CA ASN A 50 4.03 6.19 -8.42
C ASN A 50 2.73 6.13 -9.22
N ASP A 51 1.92 7.18 -9.12
CA ASP A 51 0.65 7.32 -9.85
C ASP A 51 0.76 8.20 -11.10
N GLY A 52 1.97 8.70 -11.42
CA GLY A 52 2.20 9.57 -12.57
C GLY A 52 1.76 11.02 -12.35
N SER A 53 1.42 11.42 -11.13
CA SER A 53 0.99 12.78 -10.80
C SER A 53 2.14 13.76 -10.51
N CYS A 54 3.41 13.36 -10.64
CA CYS A 54 4.57 14.20 -10.31
C CYS A 54 4.57 15.54 -11.06
N ILE A 55 4.69 16.64 -10.30
CA ILE A 55 4.80 18.01 -10.80
C ILE A 55 6.22 18.48 -10.56
N TYR A 56 6.92 18.86 -11.61
CA TYR A 56 8.26 19.44 -11.51
C TYR A 56 8.19 20.95 -11.61
N GLU A 57 9.19 21.62 -11.05
CA GLU A 57 9.35 23.05 -11.33
C GLU A 57 9.37 23.25 -12.84
N PRO A 58 8.70 24.29 -13.35
CA PRO A 58 8.97 24.76 -14.69
C PRO A 58 10.44 25.20 -14.66
N THR A 59 11.31 24.27 -15.06
CA THR A 59 12.65 24.57 -15.51
C THR A 59 12.48 25.80 -16.39
N SER A 60 13.15 26.88 -16.02
CA SER A 60 13.18 28.11 -16.78
C SER A 60 13.93 27.83 -18.09
N PHE A 61 13.31 27.03 -18.96
CA PHE A 61 13.70 26.82 -20.33
C PHE A 61 13.30 28.09 -21.06
N THR A 62 14.17 29.08 -20.99
CA THR A 62 14.33 29.97 -22.15
C THR A 62 14.60 29.08 -23.37
N PRO A 63 14.03 29.38 -24.55
CA PRO A 63 14.13 28.54 -25.73
C PRO A 63 15.58 28.47 -26.24
N GLN A 64 16.35 27.53 -25.69
CA GLN A 64 17.68 27.19 -26.18
C GLN A 64 18.16 25.79 -25.77
N GLN A 65 17.28 24.89 -25.29
CA GLN A 65 17.67 23.52 -24.96
C GLN A 65 17.02 22.42 -25.80
N TYR A 66 16.50 22.76 -26.99
CA TYR A 66 16.23 21.79 -28.05
C TYR A 66 17.39 21.75 -29.07
N LEU A 67 18.59 21.38 -28.60
CA LEU A 67 19.76 20.87 -29.32
C LEU A 67 20.83 20.85 -28.22
N GLU A 68 21.32 19.73 -27.71
CA GLU A 68 21.88 18.59 -28.41
C GLU A 68 21.64 17.33 -27.58
N LEU A 69 21.10 16.28 -28.21
CA LEU A 69 21.21 14.91 -27.70
C LEU A 69 22.57 14.36 -28.15
N PRO A 70 23.41 13.80 -27.25
CA PRO A 70 24.30 12.71 -27.66
C PRO A 70 23.50 11.43 -27.92
#